data_AF-A0A916E1N0-F1
#
_entry.id   AF-A0A916E1N0-F1
#
_cell.length_a   1.000
_cell.length_b   1.000
_cell.length_c   1.000
_cell.angle_alpha   90.00
_cell.angle_beta   90.00
_cell.angle_gamma   90.00
#
_symmetry.space_group_name_H-M   'P 1'
#
loop_
_entity.id
_entity.type
_entity.pdbx_description
1 polymer ?
#
loop_
_entity_poly.entity_id
_entity_poly.type
_entity_poly.pdbx_seq_one_letter_code
_entity_poly.pdbx_strand_id
1 'polypeptide(L)'
;MYCLVDGSIPPGAGLSSSAAYICSVIIATCFANDVKVTKTKITETAIIAERFTGMNAGGMDQTVSIFSLKDHASYIKFLPSLTATPIKLPSVNPSIVFVVANSLITSDKVVTAPTNYNLRVVETKLAAYHLGKSLFNNPCENLKQVCDLYSNSEEVSIENLIKLSNYVDNIYKENQEGFTLDELSSLLNLKHDEINNKFIGKFPIRANKFQLYKRSKHVFEEASRVLKFYELCLNEDKRENIVKELGNLMNESHKSCKELFNCSCDELDELVKICLDGGAFGSRLTGAGWGGCTVSLIYESDIDKFIRYVTEKYYNIKFPNLSKDELENVIFATSPGCGAAIITDL
;
A
#
# COMPACT_ATOMS: atom_id res chain seq x y z
N MET A 1 28.71 15.18 -10.68
CA MET A 1 27.94 14.93 -11.92
C MET A 1 26.94 16.07 -12.08
N TYR A 2 26.62 16.47 -13.31
CA TYR A 2 25.50 17.37 -13.59
C TYR A 2 24.29 16.52 -13.99
N CYS A 3 23.12 16.79 -13.41
CA CYS A 3 21.91 16.01 -13.66
C CYS A 3 20.79 16.89 -14.20
N LEU A 4 20.12 16.42 -15.26
CA LEU A 4 18.78 16.84 -15.63
C LEU A 4 17.82 15.72 -15.21
N VAL A 5 16.77 16.07 -14.49
CA VAL A 5 15.77 15.12 -13.98
C VAL A 5 14.47 15.37 -14.71
N ASP A 6 13.92 14.33 -15.32
CA ASP A 6 12.61 14.32 -15.97
C ASP A 6 11.78 13.16 -15.41
N GLY A 7 10.49 13.39 -15.17
CA GLY A 7 9.61 12.43 -14.52
C GLY A 7 8.14 12.68 -14.82
N SER A 8 7.45 11.64 -15.28
CA SER A 8 6.03 11.69 -15.68
C SER A 8 5.06 11.15 -14.64
N ILE A 9 5.55 10.54 -13.54
CA ILE A 9 4.69 10.02 -12.47
C ILE A 9 4.06 11.22 -11.74
N PRO A 10 2.73 11.36 -11.71
CA PRO A 10 2.08 12.51 -11.09
C PRO A 10 2.46 12.65 -9.60
N PRO A 11 2.95 13.82 -9.17
CA PRO A 11 3.33 14.04 -7.79
C PRO A 11 2.11 13.98 -6.87
N GLY A 12 2.28 13.44 -5.66
CA GLY A 12 1.19 13.35 -4.67
C GLY A 12 0.07 12.36 -5.03
N ALA A 13 0.15 11.67 -6.17
CA ALA A 13 -0.91 10.80 -6.67
C ALA A 13 -0.93 9.39 -6.05
N GLY A 14 -0.05 9.10 -5.08
CA GLY A 14 0.06 7.76 -4.50
C GLY A 14 0.73 6.72 -5.41
N LEU A 15 1.35 7.15 -6.51
CA LEU A 15 2.04 6.30 -7.50
C LEU A 15 3.58 6.26 -7.31
N SER A 16 4.05 6.54 -6.09
CA SER A 16 5.43 6.27 -5.68
C SER A 16 6.52 7.08 -6.42
N SER A 17 6.22 8.31 -6.85
CA SER A 17 7.17 9.20 -7.52
C SER A 17 8.40 9.53 -6.66
N SER A 18 8.25 9.66 -5.34
CA SER A 18 9.37 9.88 -4.40
C SER A 18 10.37 8.72 -4.41
N ALA A 19 9.87 7.49 -4.33
CA ALA A 19 10.70 6.29 -4.36
C ALA A 19 11.41 6.13 -5.71
N ALA A 20 10.71 6.39 -6.83
CA ALA A 20 11.31 6.34 -8.16
C ALA A 20 12.48 7.33 -8.30
N TYR A 21 12.30 8.56 -7.80
CA TYR A 21 13.35 9.57 -7.78
C TYR A 21 14.54 9.18 -6.90
N ILE A 22 14.30 8.68 -5.68
CA ILE A 22 15.38 8.25 -4.79
C ILE A 22 16.17 7.08 -5.40
N CYS A 23 15.47 6.09 -5.95
CA CYS A 23 16.10 4.96 -6.65
C CYS A 23 16.96 5.42 -7.83
N SER A 24 16.47 6.35 -8.66
CA SER A 24 17.21 6.85 -9.82
C SER A 24 18.46 7.62 -9.41
N VAL A 25 18.39 8.45 -8.37
CA VAL A 25 19.54 9.19 -7.82
C VAL A 25 20.62 8.26 -7.27
N ILE A 26 20.22 7.20 -6.55
CA ILE A 26 21.18 6.20 -6.04
C ILE A 26 21.86 5.48 -7.20
N ILE A 27 21.11 5.03 -8.20
CA ILE A 27 21.65 4.35 -9.38
C ILE A 27 22.61 5.26 -10.14
N ALA A 28 22.21 6.50 -10.43
CA ALA A 28 23.04 7.48 -11.12
C ALA A 28 24.33 7.78 -10.35
N THR A 29 24.25 7.89 -9.02
CA THR A 29 25.41 8.12 -8.16
C THR A 29 26.36 6.92 -8.18
N CYS A 30 25.86 5.70 -8.07
CA CYS A 30 26.69 4.49 -8.15
C CYS A 30 27.35 4.37 -9.53
N PHE A 31 26.60 4.61 -10.61
CA PHE A 31 27.11 4.54 -11.97
C PHE A 31 28.20 5.58 -12.24
N ALA A 32 27.98 6.83 -11.83
CA ALA A 32 28.94 7.92 -12.03
C ALA A 32 30.26 7.74 -11.27
N ASN A 33 30.30 6.88 -10.24
CA ASN A 33 31.47 6.61 -9.43
C ASN A 33 32.02 5.18 -9.63
N ASP A 34 31.56 4.45 -10.65
CA ASP A 34 31.93 3.05 -10.93
C ASP A 34 31.77 2.11 -9.72
N VAL A 35 30.73 2.35 -8.91
CA VAL A 35 30.41 1.53 -7.73
C VAL A 35 29.40 0.46 -8.12
N LYS A 36 29.83 -0.81 -8.07
CA LYS A 36 28.95 -1.97 -8.28
C LYS A 36 28.17 -2.28 -7.01
N VAL A 37 26.84 -2.18 -7.09
CA VAL A 37 25.91 -2.49 -5.99
C VAL A 37 24.82 -3.42 -6.46
N THR A 38 24.35 -4.29 -5.56
CA THR A 38 23.23 -5.20 -5.87
C THR A 38 21.91 -4.43 -5.85
N LYS A 39 20.90 -4.93 -6.58
CA LYS A 39 19.53 -4.40 -6.54
C LYS A 39 19.00 -4.31 -5.10
N THR A 40 19.21 -5.36 -4.30
CA THR A 40 18.83 -5.38 -2.88
C THR A 40 19.47 -4.22 -2.10
N LYS A 41 20.77 -3.96 -2.31
CA LYS A 41 21.44 -2.89 -1.59
C LYS A 41 20.96 -1.50 -2.01
N ILE A 42 20.66 -1.30 -3.29
CA ILE A 42 20.04 -0.07 -3.79
C ILE A 42 18.69 0.15 -3.08
N THR A 43 17.84 -0.88 -3.07
CA THR A 43 16.51 -0.81 -2.43
C THR A 43 16.59 -0.53 -0.94
N GLU A 44 17.43 -1.25 -0.18
CA GLU A 44 17.63 -0.98 1.26
C GLU A 44 18.10 0.45 1.52
N THR A 45 19.03 0.93 0.69
CA THR A 45 19.54 2.31 0.80
C THR A 45 18.44 3.33 0.49
N ALA A 46 17.62 3.08 -0.53
CA ALA A 46 16.49 3.93 -0.89
C ALA A 46 15.44 4.01 0.23
N ILE A 47 15.13 2.89 0.88
CA ILE A 47 14.19 2.84 2.02
C ILE A 47 14.70 3.70 3.18
N ILE A 48 15.99 3.59 3.50
CA ILE A 48 16.60 4.41 4.56
C ILE A 48 16.60 5.89 4.13
N ALA A 49 16.94 6.17 2.87
CA ALA A 49 16.99 7.52 2.33
C ALA A 49 15.64 8.24 2.43
N GLU A 50 14.54 7.57 2.08
CA GLU A 50 13.21 8.15 2.13
C GLU A 50 12.80 8.52 3.56
N ARG A 51 13.29 7.81 4.57
CA ARG A 51 13.02 8.14 5.98
C ARG A 51 13.64 9.46 6.44
N PHE A 52 14.68 9.95 5.77
CA PHE A 52 15.24 11.27 6.06
C PHE A 52 14.30 12.42 5.65
N THR A 53 13.26 12.16 4.85
CA THR A 53 12.25 13.16 4.48
C THR A 53 11.18 13.40 5.56
N GLY A 54 11.23 12.64 6.67
CA GLY A 54 10.23 12.71 7.74
C GLY A 54 9.09 11.69 7.61
N MET A 55 9.11 10.86 6.56
CA MET A 55 8.17 9.76 6.35
C MET A 55 8.68 8.45 6.93
N ASN A 56 7.88 7.74 7.72
CA ASN A 56 8.27 6.42 8.22
C ASN A 56 8.02 5.31 7.17
N ALA A 57 8.60 5.49 5.98
CA ALA A 57 8.32 4.70 4.79
C ALA A 57 8.66 3.21 4.95
N GLY A 58 7.80 2.38 4.35
CA GLY A 58 8.04 0.95 4.11
C GLY A 58 8.99 0.70 2.93
N GLY A 59 8.99 -0.53 2.41
CA GLY A 59 9.89 -0.96 1.33
C GLY A 59 9.27 -1.28 -0.02
N MET A 60 7.93 -1.21 -0.13
CA MET A 60 7.21 -1.68 -1.32
C MET A 60 7.59 -0.87 -2.56
N ASP A 61 7.49 0.45 -2.47
CA ASP A 61 7.65 1.40 -3.57
C ASP A 61 9.05 1.31 -4.21
N GLN A 62 10.09 1.29 -3.38
CA GLN A 62 11.48 1.18 -3.82
C GLN A 62 11.75 -0.23 -4.38
N THR A 63 11.12 -1.26 -3.82
CA THR A 63 11.27 -2.64 -4.32
C THR A 63 10.67 -2.77 -5.72
N VAL A 64 9.42 -2.34 -5.94
CA VAL A 64 8.80 -2.42 -7.27
C VAL A 64 9.57 -1.56 -8.28
N SER A 65 10.06 -0.39 -7.90
CA SER A 65 10.85 0.47 -8.78
C SER A 65 12.13 -0.22 -9.27
N ILE A 66 12.76 -1.10 -8.48
CA ILE A 66 14.04 -1.76 -8.80
C ILE A 66 13.86 -3.16 -9.41
N PHE A 67 12.90 -3.94 -8.91
CA PHE A 67 12.79 -5.37 -9.18
C PHE A 67 11.71 -5.73 -10.21
N SER A 68 10.85 -4.79 -10.63
CA SER A 68 9.76 -5.11 -11.56
C SER A 68 10.27 -5.73 -12.87
N LEU A 69 9.50 -6.69 -13.36
CA LEU A 69 9.74 -7.37 -14.63
C LEU A 69 8.54 -7.08 -15.53
N LYS A 70 8.84 -6.73 -16.79
CA LYS A 70 7.81 -6.45 -17.80
C LYS A 70 6.80 -7.61 -17.87
N ASP A 71 5.52 -7.26 -17.97
CA ASP A 71 4.38 -8.18 -18.06
C ASP A 71 4.15 -9.06 -16.79
N HIS A 72 4.79 -8.73 -15.67
CA HIS A 72 4.62 -9.41 -14.39
C HIS A 72 4.30 -8.43 -13.26
N ALA A 73 3.29 -8.76 -12.46
CA ALA A 73 3.17 -8.22 -11.10
C ALA A 73 4.32 -8.76 -10.22
N SER A 74 4.46 -8.26 -9.00
CA SER A 74 5.50 -8.71 -8.06
C SER A 74 4.89 -9.13 -6.73
N TYR A 75 5.14 -10.38 -6.32
CA TYR A 75 4.91 -10.81 -4.95
C TYR A 75 6.14 -10.51 -4.10
N ILE A 76 6.01 -9.54 -3.19
CA ILE A 76 7.12 -9.02 -2.39
C ILE A 76 7.02 -9.53 -0.96
N LYS A 77 8.11 -10.09 -0.45
CA LYS A 77 8.30 -10.42 0.96
C LYS A 77 9.45 -9.61 1.51
N PHE A 78 9.29 -9.06 2.72
CA PHE A 78 10.32 -8.24 3.37
C PHE A 78 11.10 -9.00 4.45
N LEU A 79 10.48 -10.02 5.05
CA LEU A 79 11.04 -10.80 6.16
C LEU A 79 11.00 -12.30 5.81
N PRO A 80 12.01 -13.08 6.25
CA PRO A 80 13.23 -12.66 6.97
C PRO A 80 14.22 -11.88 6.08
N SER A 81 14.05 -11.94 4.76
CA SER A 81 14.86 -11.24 3.78
C SER A 81 14.00 -10.68 2.65
N LEU A 82 14.44 -9.59 2.02
CA LEU A 82 13.75 -9.00 0.87
C LEU A 82 13.80 -9.94 -0.34
N THR A 83 12.63 -10.35 -0.83
CA THR A 83 12.46 -11.09 -2.09
C THR A 83 11.33 -10.48 -2.91
N ALA A 84 11.53 -10.35 -4.22
CA ALA A 84 10.49 -9.95 -5.16
C ALA A 84 10.35 -11.04 -6.24
N THR A 85 9.25 -11.79 -6.18
CA THR A 85 8.95 -12.87 -7.13
C THR A 85 8.04 -12.34 -8.24
N PRO A 86 8.43 -12.41 -9.52
CA PRO A 86 7.56 -12.02 -10.63
C PRO A 86 6.38 -12.97 -10.77
N ILE A 87 5.17 -12.43 -10.93
CA ILE A 87 3.92 -13.18 -11.04
C ILE A 87 3.12 -12.71 -12.24
N LYS A 88 2.69 -13.65 -13.07
CA LYS A 88 1.77 -13.35 -14.17
C LYS A 88 0.36 -13.20 -13.63
N LEU A 89 -0.36 -12.22 -14.15
CA LEU A 89 -1.79 -12.11 -13.92
C LEU A 89 -2.51 -13.22 -14.72
N PRO A 90 -3.72 -13.65 -14.29
CA PRO A 90 -4.45 -14.70 -15.00
C PRO A 90 -4.66 -14.40 -16.48
N SER A 91 -4.39 -15.40 -17.32
CA SER A 91 -4.60 -15.31 -18.77
C SER A 91 -6.05 -15.66 -19.12
N VAL A 92 -6.88 -14.62 -19.20
CA VAL A 92 -8.32 -14.71 -19.53
C VAL A 92 -8.61 -14.06 -20.89
N ASN A 93 -9.77 -14.38 -21.49
CA ASN A 93 -10.25 -13.77 -22.74
C ASN A 93 -11.69 -13.26 -22.54
N PRO A 94 -11.95 -11.94 -22.62
CA PRO A 94 -10.99 -10.86 -22.90
C PRO A 94 -9.90 -10.73 -21.83
N SER A 95 -8.73 -10.24 -22.24
CA SER A 95 -7.61 -9.94 -21.33
C SER A 95 -8.02 -8.90 -20.29
N ILE A 96 -7.34 -8.92 -19.14
CA ILE A 96 -7.55 -7.94 -18.07
C ILE A 96 -6.50 -6.83 -18.12
N VAL A 97 -6.92 -5.65 -17.68
CA VAL A 97 -6.05 -4.48 -17.53
C VAL A 97 -6.41 -3.73 -16.25
N PHE A 98 -5.45 -2.96 -15.73
CA PHE A 98 -5.71 -2.03 -14.65
C PHE A 98 -5.83 -0.62 -15.21
N VAL A 99 -6.88 0.10 -14.81
CA VAL A 99 -7.02 1.54 -15.07
C VAL A 99 -6.73 2.29 -13.79
N VAL A 100 -5.78 3.21 -13.86
CA VAL A 100 -5.45 4.15 -12.78
C VAL A 100 -6.26 5.42 -12.99
N ALA A 101 -6.90 5.92 -11.93
CA ALA A 101 -7.62 7.18 -11.96
C ALA A 101 -7.23 8.03 -10.75
N ASN A 102 -6.76 9.25 -10.97
CA ASN A 102 -6.33 10.19 -9.94
C ASN A 102 -7.52 11.00 -9.42
N SER A 103 -7.75 10.99 -8.10
CA SER A 103 -8.80 11.81 -7.49
C SER A 103 -8.55 13.32 -7.60
N LEU A 104 -7.34 13.72 -8.02
CA LEU A 104 -6.83 15.11 -8.03
C LEU A 104 -6.77 15.76 -6.64
N ILE A 105 -7.02 14.97 -5.59
CA ILE A 105 -6.77 15.36 -4.21
C ILE A 105 -5.34 15.01 -3.86
N THR A 106 -4.54 16.03 -3.56
CA THR A 106 -3.15 15.85 -3.18
C THR A 106 -3.06 15.35 -1.74
N SER A 107 -2.44 14.18 -1.57
CA SER A 107 -2.08 13.67 -0.25
C SER A 107 -0.72 14.26 0.13
N ASP A 108 -0.71 15.37 0.89
CA ASP A 108 0.53 15.91 1.46
C ASP A 108 0.99 15.01 2.62
N LYS A 109 1.74 13.97 2.24
CA LYS A 109 2.16 12.90 3.14
C LYS A 109 2.99 13.41 4.30
N VAL A 110 3.87 14.39 4.08
CA VAL A 110 4.81 14.89 5.10
C VAL A 110 4.09 15.78 6.10
N VAL A 111 3.27 16.73 5.62
CA VAL A 111 2.54 17.66 6.49
C VAL A 111 1.49 16.93 7.33
N THR A 112 0.78 15.97 6.72
CA THR A 112 -0.27 15.22 7.41
C THR A 112 0.23 13.97 8.13
N ALA A 113 1.52 13.61 7.98
CA ALA A 113 2.12 12.42 8.58
C ALA A 113 1.77 12.24 10.08
N PRO A 114 1.79 13.29 10.93
CA PRO A 114 1.51 13.14 12.36
C PRO A 114 0.12 12.64 12.73
N THR A 115 -0.88 12.87 11.87
CA THR A 115 -2.27 12.45 12.06
C THR A 115 -2.67 11.29 11.15
N ASN A 116 -1.88 11.06 10.08
CA ASN A 116 -2.18 10.10 9.03
C ASN A 116 -1.11 9.00 9.03
N TYR A 117 -0.16 9.04 8.08
CA TYR A 117 0.76 7.95 7.80
C TYR A 117 1.59 7.51 9.01
N ASN A 118 2.29 8.42 9.68
CA ASN A 118 3.14 8.06 10.82
C ASN A 118 2.30 7.60 12.02
N LEU A 119 1.09 8.17 12.22
CA LEU A 119 0.14 7.67 13.23
C LEU A 119 -0.21 6.21 13.00
N ARG A 120 -0.53 5.80 11.77
CA ARG A 120 -0.81 4.39 11.45
C ARG A 120 0.35 3.46 11.77
N VAL A 121 1.58 3.90 11.52
CA VAL A 121 2.78 3.12 11.88
C VAL A 121 2.88 2.97 13.40
N VAL A 122 2.59 4.01 14.17
CA VAL A 122 2.60 3.93 15.65
C VAL A 122 1.48 3.02 16.16
N GLU A 123 0.25 3.18 15.66
CA GLU A 123 -0.90 2.37 16.06
C GLU A 123 -0.66 0.87 15.81
N THR A 124 -0.05 0.51 14.67
CA THR A 124 0.26 -0.90 14.35
C THR A 124 1.39 -1.46 15.22
N LYS A 125 2.40 -0.67 15.59
CA LYS A 125 3.44 -1.08 16.54
C LYS A 125 2.90 -1.27 17.96
N LEU A 126 2.06 -0.35 18.43
CA LEU A 126 1.38 -0.48 19.72
C LEU A 126 0.50 -1.74 19.75
N ALA A 127 -0.25 -1.99 18.68
CA ALA A 127 -1.07 -3.19 18.55
C ALA A 127 -0.21 -4.46 18.57
N ALA A 128 0.91 -4.49 17.84
CA ALA A 128 1.84 -5.62 17.85
C ALA A 128 2.41 -5.91 19.24
N TYR A 129 2.86 -4.87 19.94
CA TYR A 129 3.40 -5.00 21.28
C TYR A 129 2.36 -5.60 22.23
N HIS A 130 1.15 -5.05 22.22
CA HIS A 130 0.07 -5.51 23.08
C HIS A 130 -0.37 -6.94 22.72
N LEU A 131 -0.61 -7.25 21.44
CA LEU A 131 -1.03 -8.58 21.00
C LEU A 131 0.01 -9.65 21.35
N GLY A 132 1.29 -9.38 21.10
CA GLY A 132 2.37 -10.30 21.45
C GLY A 132 2.42 -10.58 22.96
N LYS A 133 2.29 -9.54 23.79
CA LYS A 133 2.23 -9.67 25.25
C LYS A 133 1.00 -10.44 25.71
N SER A 134 -0.19 -10.11 25.18
CA SER A 134 -1.46 -10.66 25.66
C SER A 134 -1.72 -12.10 25.19
N LEU A 135 -1.26 -12.47 23.98
CA LEU A 135 -1.44 -13.82 23.45
C LEU A 135 -0.30 -14.78 23.82
N PHE A 136 0.93 -14.27 23.93
CA PHE A 136 2.14 -15.12 24.01
C PHE A 136 3.09 -14.74 25.14
N ASN A 137 2.73 -13.76 25.99
CA ASN A 137 3.63 -13.18 26.98
C ASN A 137 4.97 -12.70 26.39
N ASN A 138 4.98 -12.30 25.11
CA ASN A 138 6.17 -11.88 24.39
C ASN A 138 5.89 -10.65 23.51
N PRO A 139 6.29 -9.43 23.94
CA PRO A 139 6.00 -8.21 23.19
C PRO A 139 6.67 -8.20 21.82
N CYS A 140 5.89 -7.89 20.78
CA CYS A 140 6.36 -7.82 19.40
C CYS A 140 6.61 -6.38 18.95
N GLU A 141 7.53 -6.19 18.01
CA GLU A 141 7.81 -4.91 17.36
C GLU A 141 6.88 -4.62 16.19
N ASN A 142 6.34 -5.66 15.55
CA ASN A 142 5.44 -5.56 14.42
C ASN A 142 4.45 -6.74 14.37
N LEU A 143 3.37 -6.59 13.60
CA LEU A 143 2.29 -7.59 13.54
C LEU A 143 2.72 -8.89 12.84
N LYS A 144 3.78 -8.88 12.02
CA LYS A 144 4.34 -10.10 11.43
C LYS A 144 4.99 -10.98 12.50
N GLN A 145 5.70 -10.41 13.46
CA GLN A 145 6.23 -11.18 14.60
C GLN A 145 5.10 -11.82 15.44
N VAL A 146 3.94 -11.16 15.57
CA VAL A 146 2.76 -11.76 16.20
C VAL A 146 2.28 -12.98 15.41
N CYS A 147 2.26 -12.89 14.07
CA CYS A 147 1.98 -14.05 13.21
C CYS A 147 2.99 -15.18 13.44
N ASP A 148 4.27 -14.85 13.54
CA ASP A 148 5.35 -15.84 13.65
C ASP A 148 5.31 -16.58 14.98
N LEU A 149 4.99 -15.86 16.07
CA LEU A 149 4.74 -16.47 17.38
C LEU A 149 3.49 -17.36 17.36
N TYR A 150 2.43 -16.94 16.67
CA TYR A 150 1.19 -17.71 16.58
C TYR A 150 1.37 -19.02 15.82
N SER A 151 2.07 -18.98 14.68
CA SER A 151 2.29 -20.13 13.80
C SER A 151 3.50 -20.98 14.21
N ASN A 152 4.37 -20.46 15.07
CA ASN A 152 5.72 -20.98 15.32
C ASN A 152 6.50 -21.20 14.00
N SER A 153 6.31 -20.28 13.04
CA SER A 153 6.88 -20.35 11.69
C SER A 153 7.03 -18.95 11.09
N GLU A 154 8.05 -18.72 10.28
CA GLU A 154 8.21 -17.48 9.53
C GLU A 154 7.27 -17.39 8.32
N GLU A 155 6.64 -18.51 7.92
CA GLU A 155 5.66 -18.53 6.84
C GLU A 155 4.29 -18.03 7.29
N VAL A 156 3.68 -17.19 6.45
CA VAL A 156 2.35 -16.64 6.69
C VAL A 156 1.33 -17.46 5.91
N SER A 157 0.27 -17.90 6.59
CA SER A 157 -0.86 -18.59 5.95
C SER A 157 -2.15 -17.78 6.10
N ILE A 158 -3.05 -17.92 5.12
CA ILE A 158 -4.37 -17.28 5.13
C ILE A 158 -5.16 -17.67 6.38
N GLU A 159 -5.12 -18.96 6.76
CA GLU A 159 -5.85 -19.47 7.92
C GLU A 159 -5.38 -18.79 9.23
N ASN A 160 -4.06 -18.68 9.42
CA ASN A 160 -3.51 -18.06 10.62
C ASN A 160 -3.84 -16.57 10.71
N LEU A 161 -3.79 -15.86 9.58
CA LEU A 161 -4.18 -14.45 9.52
C LEU A 161 -5.66 -14.24 9.87
N ILE A 162 -6.55 -15.10 9.38
CA ILE A 162 -7.98 -15.05 9.72
C ILE A 162 -8.18 -15.32 11.23
N LYS A 163 -7.52 -16.33 11.79
CA LYS A 163 -7.59 -16.63 13.22
C LYS A 163 -7.08 -15.47 14.07
N LEU A 164 -5.97 -14.85 13.69
CA LEU A 164 -5.43 -13.64 14.36
C LEU A 164 -6.38 -12.45 14.28
N SER A 165 -7.04 -12.23 13.13
CA SER A 165 -8.10 -11.22 13.02
C SER A 165 -9.25 -11.48 13.99
N ASN A 166 -9.68 -12.74 14.15
CA ASN A 166 -10.72 -13.11 15.13
C ASN A 166 -10.26 -12.94 16.59
N TYR A 167 -8.97 -13.16 16.89
CA TYR A 167 -8.44 -12.87 18.22
C TYR A 167 -8.45 -11.37 18.53
N VAL A 168 -8.19 -10.52 17.54
CA VAL A 168 -8.29 -9.06 17.67
C VAL A 168 -9.70 -8.64 18.09
N ASP A 169 -10.76 -9.25 17.54
CA ASP A 169 -12.15 -9.00 17.96
C ASP A 169 -12.39 -9.29 19.44
N ASN A 170 -11.85 -10.40 19.93
CA ASN A 170 -12.01 -10.80 21.33
C ASN A 170 -11.18 -9.92 22.29
N ILE A 171 -9.92 -9.62 21.93
CA ILE A 171 -9.01 -8.84 22.78
C ILE A 171 -9.51 -7.40 22.97
N TYR A 172 -10.05 -6.80 21.91
CA TYR A 172 -10.47 -5.39 21.93
C TYR A 172 -12.00 -5.22 21.94
N LYS A 173 -12.75 -6.25 22.35
CA LYS A 173 -14.23 -6.26 22.34
C LYS A 173 -14.86 -5.00 22.93
N GLU A 174 -14.30 -4.49 24.03
CA GLU A 174 -14.83 -3.32 24.76
C GLU A 174 -14.17 -1.99 24.32
N ASN A 175 -13.10 -2.03 23.52
CA ASN A 175 -12.23 -0.88 23.24
C ASN A 175 -12.02 -0.65 21.73
N GLN A 176 -13.03 -0.96 20.91
CA GLN A 176 -12.94 -0.84 19.45
C GLN A 176 -12.78 0.61 18.95
N GLU A 177 -13.12 1.59 19.79
CA GLU A 177 -12.99 3.02 19.50
C GLU A 177 -11.62 3.62 19.87
N GLY A 178 -10.68 2.77 20.28
CA GLY A 178 -9.29 3.14 20.54
C GLY A 178 -9.05 3.71 21.94
N PHE A 179 -7.76 3.90 22.23
CA PHE A 179 -7.23 4.16 23.56
C PHE A 179 -6.59 5.54 23.64
N THR A 180 -6.88 6.30 24.70
CA THR A 180 -6.09 7.47 25.11
C THR A 180 -4.68 7.06 25.56
N LEU A 181 -3.79 8.03 25.76
CA LEU A 181 -2.44 7.74 26.24
C LEU A 181 -2.43 7.12 27.65
N ASP A 182 -3.32 7.57 28.55
CA ASP A 182 -3.47 7.02 29.90
C ASP A 182 -3.97 5.56 29.86
N GLU A 183 -4.97 5.29 29.02
CA GLU A 183 -5.50 3.93 28.82
C GLU A 183 -4.42 3.02 28.21
N LEU A 184 -3.61 3.50 27.26
CA LEU A 184 -2.46 2.76 26.74
C LEU A 184 -1.41 2.50 27.83
N SER A 185 -1.13 3.48 28.69
CA SER A 185 -0.18 3.31 29.80
C SER A 185 -0.58 2.14 30.69
N SER A 186 -1.87 2.09 31.03
CA SER A 186 -2.47 1.01 31.81
C SER A 186 -2.47 -0.33 31.06
N LEU A 187 -2.88 -0.33 29.79
CA LEU A 187 -2.95 -1.53 28.95
C LEU A 187 -1.58 -2.18 28.74
N LEU A 188 -0.56 -1.38 28.45
CA LEU A 188 0.77 -1.87 28.12
C LEU A 188 1.64 -2.12 29.36
N ASN A 189 1.23 -1.59 30.52
CA ASN A 189 2.03 -1.47 31.74
C ASN A 189 3.36 -0.75 31.48
N LEU A 190 3.27 0.44 30.88
CA LEU A 190 4.40 1.31 30.51
C LEU A 190 4.07 2.75 30.86
N LYS A 191 5.04 3.53 31.35
CA LYS A 191 4.87 4.96 31.56
C LYS A 191 4.74 5.71 30.24
N HIS A 192 4.19 6.93 30.28
CA HIS A 192 4.04 7.79 29.09
C HIS A 192 5.37 8.02 28.38
N ASP A 193 6.44 8.29 29.12
CA ASP A 193 7.77 8.51 28.53
C ASP A 193 8.31 7.25 27.84
N GLU A 194 8.01 6.06 28.37
CA GLU A 194 8.41 4.79 27.75
C GLU A 194 7.65 4.56 26.44
N ILE A 195 6.34 4.83 26.42
CA ILE A 195 5.52 4.77 25.21
C ILE A 195 6.03 5.76 24.16
N ASN A 196 6.27 7.00 24.58
CA ASN A 196 6.78 8.06 23.72
C ASN A 196 8.13 7.67 23.12
N ASN A 197 9.10 7.26 23.95
CA ASN A 197 10.44 6.91 23.49
C ASN A 197 10.46 5.67 22.59
N LYS A 198 9.62 4.67 22.88
CA LYS A 198 9.63 3.39 22.15
C LYS A 198 8.86 3.42 20.84
N PHE A 199 7.70 4.07 20.80
CA PHE A 199 6.77 3.95 19.67
C PHE A 199 6.64 5.22 18.85
N ILE A 200 6.56 6.38 19.50
CA ILE A 200 6.36 7.68 18.84
C ILE A 200 7.71 8.24 18.36
N GLY A 201 8.69 8.24 19.26
CA GLY A 201 10.11 8.49 19.01
C GLY A 201 10.38 9.75 18.19
N LYS A 202 11.08 9.58 17.07
CA LYS A 202 11.60 10.65 16.21
C LYS A 202 10.56 11.33 15.32
N PHE A 203 9.37 10.76 15.20
CA PHE A 203 8.33 11.28 14.31
C PHE A 203 7.23 11.95 15.12
N PRO A 204 6.84 13.20 14.79
CA PRO A 204 5.73 13.85 15.48
C PRO A 204 4.44 13.08 15.25
N ILE A 205 3.66 12.89 16.31
CA ILE A 205 2.35 12.21 16.28
C ILE A 205 1.33 13.09 17.00
N ARG A 206 0.13 13.19 16.44
CA ARG A 206 -1.00 13.94 17.00
C ARG A 206 -2.25 13.07 16.96
N ALA A 207 -2.66 12.57 18.11
CA ALA A 207 -3.86 11.77 18.25
C ALA A 207 -4.43 11.89 19.67
N ASN A 208 -5.75 11.97 19.76
CA ASN A 208 -6.45 11.87 21.05
C ASN A 208 -6.63 10.40 21.47
N LYS A 209 -6.76 9.51 20.47
CA LYS A 209 -6.90 8.06 20.65
C LYS A 209 -6.09 7.29 19.61
N PHE A 210 -5.59 6.13 20.00
CA PHE A 210 -4.85 5.19 19.17
C PHE A 210 -5.71 3.96 18.87
N GLN A 211 -5.95 3.68 17.59
CA GLN A 211 -6.91 2.68 17.10
C GLN A 211 -6.30 1.28 16.94
N LEU A 212 -5.82 0.68 18.02
CA LEU A 212 -5.14 -0.63 17.98
C LEU A 212 -5.99 -1.71 17.29
N TYR A 213 -7.28 -1.83 17.68
CA TYR A 213 -8.23 -2.79 17.12
C TYR A 213 -8.34 -2.69 15.60
N LYS A 214 -8.76 -1.52 15.10
CA LYS A 214 -9.04 -1.30 13.67
C LYS A 214 -7.75 -1.49 12.84
N ARG A 215 -6.59 -1.03 13.34
CA ARG A 215 -5.32 -1.15 12.61
C ARG A 215 -4.81 -2.58 12.52
N SER A 216 -4.81 -3.34 13.62
CA SER A 216 -4.36 -4.74 13.56
C SER A 216 -5.30 -5.59 12.72
N LYS A 217 -6.62 -5.35 12.82
CA LYS A 217 -7.63 -6.06 12.02
C LYS A 217 -7.40 -5.82 10.52
N HIS A 218 -7.26 -4.56 10.12
CA HIS A 218 -6.91 -4.21 8.74
C HIS A 218 -5.65 -4.95 8.26
N VAL A 219 -4.56 -4.91 9.03
CA VAL A 219 -3.27 -5.50 8.60
C VAL A 219 -3.37 -7.00 8.39
N PHE A 220 -3.99 -7.75 9.33
CA PHE A 220 -4.13 -9.19 9.17
C PHE A 220 -5.04 -9.56 8.00
N GLU A 221 -6.18 -8.88 7.87
CA GLU A 221 -7.11 -9.12 6.77
C GLU A 221 -6.53 -8.75 5.41
N GLU A 222 -5.80 -7.63 5.31
CA GLU A 222 -5.15 -7.19 4.07
C GLU A 222 -4.03 -8.14 3.66
N ALA A 223 -3.20 -8.60 4.60
CA ALA A 223 -2.22 -9.64 4.33
C ALA A 223 -2.89 -10.92 3.81
N SER A 224 -4.06 -11.27 4.34
CA SER A 224 -4.80 -12.46 3.89
C SER A 224 -5.32 -12.29 2.46
N ARG A 225 -5.78 -11.08 2.11
CA ARG A 225 -6.22 -10.73 0.74
C ARG A 225 -5.06 -10.78 -0.25
N VAL A 226 -3.87 -10.33 0.15
CA VAL A 226 -2.65 -10.46 -0.68
C VAL A 226 -2.35 -11.92 -0.98
N LEU A 227 -2.37 -12.81 0.02
CA LEU A 227 -2.13 -14.24 -0.20
C LEU A 227 -3.22 -14.89 -1.07
N LYS A 228 -4.50 -14.56 -0.84
CA LYS A 228 -5.60 -15.03 -1.70
C LYS A 228 -5.44 -14.56 -3.16
N PHE A 229 -5.10 -13.30 -3.36
CA PHE A 229 -4.87 -12.74 -4.70
C PHE A 229 -3.70 -13.45 -5.39
N TYR A 230 -2.62 -13.68 -4.63
CA TYR A 230 -1.43 -14.41 -5.10
C TYR A 230 -1.77 -15.85 -5.49
N GLU A 231 -2.48 -16.60 -4.63
CA GLU A 231 -2.91 -17.98 -4.92
C GLU A 231 -3.82 -18.05 -6.15
N LEU A 232 -4.73 -17.08 -6.32
CA LEU A 232 -5.56 -16.97 -7.53
C LEU A 232 -4.69 -16.74 -8.78
N CYS A 233 -3.66 -15.89 -8.71
CA CYS A 233 -2.76 -15.66 -9.85
C CYS A 233 -1.91 -16.89 -10.21
N LEU A 234 -1.55 -17.72 -9.23
CA LEU A 234 -0.83 -18.96 -9.47
C LEU A 234 -1.71 -20.07 -10.05
N ASN A 235 -3.02 -19.97 -9.89
CA ASN A 235 -3.95 -20.97 -10.37
C ASN A 235 -4.22 -20.75 -11.87
N GLU A 236 -3.79 -21.70 -12.71
CA GLU A 236 -3.99 -21.63 -14.16
C GLU A 236 -5.42 -22.01 -14.60
N ASP A 237 -6.29 -22.36 -13.65
CA ASP A 237 -7.70 -22.66 -13.94
C ASP A 237 -8.39 -21.42 -14.53
N LYS A 238 -8.73 -21.52 -15.83
CA LYS A 238 -9.54 -20.55 -16.60
C LYS A 238 -11.00 -20.52 -16.18
N ARG A 239 -11.28 -20.56 -14.87
CA ARG A 239 -12.64 -20.40 -14.38
C ARG A 239 -13.12 -19.00 -14.75
N GLU A 240 -14.29 -18.91 -15.38
CA GLU A 240 -14.92 -17.65 -15.77
C GLU A 240 -15.07 -16.64 -14.61
N ASN A 241 -14.97 -17.11 -13.37
CA ASN A 241 -15.14 -16.30 -12.17
C ASN A 241 -13.86 -15.69 -11.60
N ILE A 242 -12.66 -16.06 -12.09
CA ILE A 242 -11.39 -15.61 -11.47
C ILE A 242 -11.25 -14.08 -11.44
N VAL A 243 -11.66 -13.38 -12.50
CA VAL A 243 -11.59 -11.91 -12.57
C VAL A 243 -12.52 -11.26 -11.55
N LYS A 244 -13.71 -11.83 -11.33
CA LYS A 244 -14.66 -11.38 -10.31
C LYS A 244 -14.11 -11.63 -8.91
N GLU A 245 -13.45 -12.77 -8.67
CA GLU A 245 -12.82 -13.08 -7.38
C GLU A 245 -11.67 -12.12 -7.05
N LEU A 246 -10.80 -11.82 -8.02
CA LEU A 246 -9.77 -10.78 -7.87
C LEU A 246 -10.38 -9.40 -7.60
N GLY A 247 -11.43 -9.04 -8.34
CA GLY A 247 -12.16 -7.79 -8.15
C GLY A 247 -12.79 -7.67 -6.77
N ASN A 248 -13.39 -8.75 -6.25
CA ASN A 248 -13.95 -8.80 -4.90
C ASN A 248 -12.88 -8.58 -3.83
N LEU A 249 -11.69 -9.17 -3.97
CA LEU A 249 -10.57 -8.92 -3.07
C LEU A 249 -10.14 -7.44 -3.07
N MET A 250 -10.16 -6.77 -4.24
CA MET A 250 -9.88 -5.34 -4.33
C MET A 250 -10.95 -4.51 -3.61
N ASN A 251 -12.23 -4.85 -3.79
CA ASN A 251 -13.34 -4.15 -3.14
C ASN A 251 -13.31 -4.29 -1.62
N GLU A 252 -13.04 -5.50 -1.12
CA GLU A 252 -12.85 -5.76 0.31
C GLU A 252 -11.65 -4.98 0.87
N SER A 253 -10.56 -4.90 0.12
CA SER A 253 -9.40 -4.09 0.48
C SER A 253 -9.76 -2.61 0.58
N HIS A 254 -10.46 -2.03 -0.40
CA HIS A 254 -10.89 -0.64 -0.34
C HIS A 254 -11.77 -0.35 0.89
N LYS A 255 -12.76 -1.22 1.13
CA LYS A 255 -13.63 -1.13 2.31
C LYS A 255 -12.81 -1.14 3.60
N SER A 256 -11.84 -2.04 3.71
CA SER A 256 -10.94 -2.12 4.87
C SER A 256 -10.08 -0.86 5.01
N CYS A 257 -9.52 -0.33 3.92
CA CYS A 257 -8.78 0.94 3.93
C CYS A 257 -9.63 2.11 4.41
N LYS A 258 -10.90 2.17 3.99
CA LYS A 258 -11.86 3.21 4.41
C LYS A 258 -12.25 3.06 5.89
N GLU A 259 -12.74 1.89 6.28
CA GLU A 259 -13.42 1.67 7.56
C GLU A 259 -12.43 1.33 8.70
N LEU A 260 -11.45 0.47 8.42
CA LEU A 260 -10.53 -0.07 9.43
C LEU A 260 -9.19 0.65 9.45
N PHE A 261 -8.68 1.12 8.30
CA PHE A 261 -7.43 1.87 8.26
C PHE A 261 -7.65 3.38 8.21
N ASN A 262 -8.86 3.86 7.92
CA ASN A 262 -9.19 5.29 7.78
C ASN A 262 -8.13 6.05 6.97
N CYS A 263 -7.82 5.52 5.78
CA CYS A 263 -6.91 6.13 4.81
C CYS A 263 -7.56 6.42 3.46
N SER A 264 -8.89 6.36 3.35
CA SER A 264 -9.61 6.90 2.18
C SER A 264 -9.93 8.39 2.35
N CYS A 265 -10.62 8.96 1.37
CA CYS A 265 -11.28 10.27 1.45
C CYS A 265 -12.56 10.24 0.60
N ASP A 266 -13.40 11.27 0.73
CA ASP A 266 -14.69 11.33 0.03
C ASP A 266 -14.53 11.22 -1.49
N GLU A 267 -13.51 11.87 -2.04
CA GLU A 267 -13.22 11.86 -3.48
C GLU A 267 -12.74 10.51 -3.98
N LEU A 268 -11.95 9.77 -3.18
CA LEU A 268 -11.55 8.40 -3.50
C LEU A 268 -12.75 7.45 -3.43
N ASP A 269 -13.59 7.59 -2.41
CA ASP A 269 -14.78 6.75 -2.23
C ASP A 269 -15.78 6.95 -3.38
N GLU A 270 -16.01 8.20 -3.78
CA GLU A 270 -16.85 8.55 -4.92
C GLU A 270 -16.25 8.02 -6.23
N LEU A 271 -14.94 8.20 -6.44
CA LEU A 271 -14.25 7.72 -7.64
C LEU A 271 -14.29 6.19 -7.73
N VAL A 272 -14.04 5.46 -6.63
CA VAL A 272 -14.18 4.00 -6.59
C VAL A 272 -15.59 3.58 -6.94
N LYS A 273 -16.61 4.23 -6.38
CA LYS A 273 -18.01 3.94 -6.71
C LYS A 273 -18.28 4.14 -8.21
N ILE A 274 -17.85 5.26 -8.78
CA ILE A 274 -18.01 5.56 -10.21
C ILE A 274 -17.29 4.53 -11.07
N CYS A 275 -16.08 4.10 -10.70
CA CYS A 275 -15.37 3.04 -11.39
C CYS A 275 -16.16 1.72 -11.36
N LEU A 276 -16.74 1.33 -10.23
CA LEU A 276 -17.58 0.13 -10.13
C LEU A 276 -18.84 0.24 -10.99
N ASP A 277 -19.55 1.37 -10.91
CA ASP A 277 -20.74 1.64 -11.72
C ASP A 277 -20.41 1.68 -13.24
N GLY A 278 -19.17 2.03 -13.59
CA GLY A 278 -18.63 2.03 -14.94
C GLY A 278 -18.23 0.65 -15.49
N GLY A 279 -18.31 -0.41 -14.67
CA GLY A 279 -18.05 -1.79 -15.08
C GLY A 279 -16.75 -2.40 -14.55
N ALA A 280 -16.06 -1.76 -13.60
CA ALA A 280 -14.92 -2.41 -12.93
C ALA A 280 -15.36 -3.63 -12.10
N PHE A 281 -14.59 -4.72 -12.21
CA PHE A 281 -14.77 -5.90 -11.36
C PHE A 281 -14.38 -5.60 -9.91
N GLY A 282 -13.36 -4.76 -9.74
CA GLY A 282 -12.96 -4.24 -8.45
C GLY A 282 -12.24 -2.93 -8.59
N SER A 283 -12.40 -2.04 -7.61
CA SER A 283 -11.72 -0.75 -7.57
C SER A 283 -11.36 -0.39 -6.14
N ARG A 284 -10.15 0.16 -5.96
CA ARG A 284 -9.63 0.56 -4.65
C ARG A 284 -8.66 1.73 -4.77
N LEU A 285 -8.50 2.49 -3.69
CA LEU A 285 -7.37 3.41 -3.57
C LEU A 285 -6.03 2.66 -3.71
N THR A 286 -4.99 3.35 -4.16
CA THR A 286 -3.61 2.84 -4.20
C THR A 286 -2.65 3.84 -3.58
N GLY A 287 -1.47 3.36 -3.16
CA GLY A 287 -0.53 4.15 -2.39
C GLY A 287 -0.97 4.40 -0.95
N ALA A 288 -0.61 5.56 -0.40
CA ALA A 288 -0.86 5.88 1.00
C ALA A 288 -2.34 6.19 1.32
N GLY A 289 -3.10 6.66 0.32
CA GLY A 289 -4.46 7.19 0.51
C GLY A 289 -4.49 8.64 1.00
N TRP A 290 -5.62 9.05 1.59
CA TRP A 290 -5.98 10.45 1.90
C TRP A 290 -5.90 11.36 0.66
N GLY A 291 -6.35 10.85 -0.48
CA GLY A 291 -6.13 11.42 -1.81
C GLY A 291 -5.28 10.51 -2.70
N GLY A 292 -4.88 11.02 -3.85
CA GLY A 292 -4.14 10.30 -4.87
C GLY A 292 -5.04 9.41 -5.74
N CYS A 293 -4.52 8.26 -6.16
CA CYS A 293 -5.16 7.42 -7.18
C CYS A 293 -6.01 6.28 -6.64
N THR A 294 -6.94 5.84 -7.48
CA THR A 294 -7.55 4.52 -7.47
C THR A 294 -6.94 3.64 -8.56
N VAL A 295 -7.08 2.33 -8.39
CA VAL A 295 -6.75 1.31 -9.40
C VAL A 295 -7.96 0.41 -9.57
N SER A 296 -8.36 0.18 -10.82
CA SER A 296 -9.58 -0.54 -11.18
C SER A 296 -9.29 -1.68 -12.15
N LEU A 297 -9.81 -2.87 -11.88
CA LEU A 297 -9.67 -4.06 -12.72
C LEU A 297 -10.83 -4.13 -13.71
N ILE A 298 -10.53 -4.11 -15.01
CA ILE A 298 -11.52 -4.22 -16.10
C ILE A 298 -11.01 -5.19 -17.18
N TYR A 299 -11.86 -5.51 -18.14
CA TYR A 299 -11.40 -6.10 -19.40
C TYR A 299 -10.76 -5.05 -20.31
N GLU A 300 -9.73 -5.45 -21.05
CA GLU A 300 -9.03 -4.61 -22.02
C GLU A 300 -9.99 -4.10 -23.12
N SER A 301 -10.96 -4.91 -23.52
CA SER A 301 -11.98 -4.52 -24.50
C SER A 301 -12.90 -3.38 -24.04
N ASP A 302 -12.94 -3.08 -22.74
CA ASP A 302 -13.82 -2.07 -22.15
C ASP A 302 -13.10 -0.74 -21.83
N ILE A 303 -11.78 -0.60 -22.11
CA ILE A 303 -10.98 0.58 -21.75
C ILE A 303 -11.63 1.89 -22.19
N ASP A 304 -11.93 2.06 -23.48
CA ASP A 304 -12.43 3.33 -24.00
C ASP A 304 -13.79 3.71 -23.40
N LYS A 305 -14.68 2.71 -23.26
CA LYS A 305 -16.00 2.88 -22.65
C LYS A 305 -15.87 3.27 -21.19
N PHE A 306 -14.98 2.60 -20.46
CA PHE A 306 -14.73 2.83 -19.05
C PHE A 306 -14.14 4.22 -18.79
N ILE A 307 -13.07 4.58 -19.49
CA ILE A 307 -12.41 5.90 -19.35
C ILE A 307 -13.39 7.02 -19.66
N ARG A 308 -14.17 6.90 -20.75
CA ARG A 308 -15.21 7.88 -21.08
C ARG A 308 -16.24 8.02 -19.97
N TYR A 309 -16.74 6.90 -19.43
CA TYR A 309 -17.73 6.92 -18.35
C TYR A 309 -17.19 7.63 -17.10
N VAL A 310 -15.98 7.29 -16.65
CA VAL A 310 -15.36 7.92 -15.48
C VAL A 310 -15.09 9.41 -15.73
N THR A 311 -14.67 9.77 -16.95
CA THR A 311 -14.50 11.17 -17.38
C THR A 311 -15.78 11.97 -17.28
N GLU A 312 -16.88 11.45 -17.82
CA GLU A 312 -18.18 12.12 -17.78
C GLU A 312 -18.76 12.22 -16.37
N LYS A 313 -18.56 11.19 -15.53
CA LYS A 313 -19.19 11.10 -14.20
C LYS A 313 -18.39 11.69 -13.06
N TYR A 314 -17.08 11.84 -13.22
CA TYR A 314 -16.21 12.38 -12.17
C TYR A 314 -15.52 13.66 -12.63
N TYR A 315 -14.65 13.56 -13.63
CA TYR A 315 -13.76 14.67 -14.03
C TYR A 315 -14.53 15.86 -14.61
N ASN A 316 -15.46 15.64 -15.55
CA ASN A 316 -16.24 16.72 -16.15
C ASN A 316 -17.16 17.45 -15.15
N ILE A 317 -17.53 16.77 -14.05
CA ILE A 317 -18.40 17.34 -13.02
C ILE A 317 -17.58 18.13 -11.99
N LYS A 318 -16.50 17.54 -11.47
CA LYS A 318 -15.69 18.14 -10.40
C LYS A 318 -14.60 19.08 -10.90
N PHE A 319 -14.07 18.81 -12.09
CA PHE A 319 -12.91 19.47 -12.67
C PHE A 319 -13.17 19.85 -14.15
N PRO A 320 -14.21 20.67 -14.43
CA PRO A 320 -14.68 20.95 -15.80
C PRO A 320 -13.67 21.67 -16.71
N ASN A 321 -12.58 22.20 -16.13
CA ASN A 321 -11.56 22.96 -16.85
C ASN A 321 -10.32 22.14 -17.21
N LEU A 322 -10.29 20.82 -16.93
CA LEU A 322 -9.18 19.98 -17.34
C LEU A 322 -9.08 19.96 -18.87
N SER A 323 -7.89 20.27 -19.38
CA SER A 323 -7.55 20.06 -20.78
C SER A 323 -7.51 18.57 -21.12
N LYS A 324 -7.51 18.27 -22.42
CA LYS A 324 -7.40 16.89 -22.90
C LYS A 324 -6.08 16.23 -22.44
N ASP A 325 -4.98 16.96 -22.52
CA ASP A 325 -3.66 16.46 -22.13
C ASP A 325 -3.58 16.21 -20.61
N GLU A 326 -4.24 17.05 -19.80
CA GLU A 326 -4.35 16.81 -18.35
C GLU A 326 -5.21 15.58 -18.04
N LEU A 327 -6.32 15.38 -18.78
CA LEU A 327 -7.18 14.21 -18.64
C LEU A 327 -6.43 12.89 -18.90
N GLU A 328 -5.61 12.85 -19.95
CA GLU A 328 -4.79 11.68 -20.30
C GLU A 328 -3.75 11.34 -19.20
N ASN A 329 -3.34 12.32 -18.39
CA ASN A 329 -2.42 12.13 -17.27
C ASN A 329 -3.10 11.74 -15.94
N VAL A 330 -4.41 11.92 -15.82
CA VAL A 330 -5.15 11.62 -14.57
C VAL A 330 -5.96 10.32 -14.67
N ILE A 331 -6.28 9.84 -15.88
CA ILE A 331 -6.90 8.53 -16.06
C ILE A 331 -6.30 7.79 -17.26
N PHE A 332 -5.72 6.61 -17.00
CA PHE A 332 -5.05 5.83 -18.03
C PHE A 332 -5.04 4.34 -17.70
N ALA A 333 -5.08 3.52 -18.75
CA ALA A 333 -4.84 2.08 -18.64
C ALA A 333 -3.34 1.80 -18.49
N THR A 334 -2.98 0.78 -17.74
CA THR A 334 -1.59 0.39 -17.51
C THR A 334 -1.41 -1.12 -17.46
N SER A 335 -0.21 -1.56 -17.84
CA SER A 335 0.26 -2.93 -17.77
C SER A 335 1.57 -2.98 -16.99
N PRO A 336 1.95 -4.12 -16.38
CA PRO A 336 3.16 -4.21 -15.59
C PRO A 336 4.43 -3.85 -16.39
N GLY A 337 5.10 -2.78 -15.98
CA GLY A 337 6.31 -2.25 -16.61
C GLY A 337 7.61 -2.94 -16.14
N CYS A 338 8.73 -2.51 -16.71
CA CYS A 338 10.06 -2.91 -16.24
C CYS A 338 10.52 -2.08 -15.03
N GLY A 339 11.37 -2.67 -14.19
CA GLY A 339 12.07 -1.96 -13.13
C GLY A 339 13.23 -1.12 -13.65
N ALA A 340 13.95 -0.49 -12.72
CA ALA A 340 15.02 0.45 -13.02
C ALA A 340 16.12 -0.15 -13.91
N ALA A 341 16.58 0.66 -14.86
CA ALA A 341 17.62 0.32 -15.82
C ALA A 341 18.54 1.52 -16.05
N ILE A 342 19.75 1.25 -16.53
CA ILE A 342 20.70 2.26 -17.02
C ILE A 342 20.65 2.18 -18.55
N ILE A 343 20.51 3.34 -19.19
CA ILE A 343 20.54 3.47 -20.64
C ILE A 343 21.84 4.19 -20.98
N THR A 344 22.77 3.51 -21.64
CA THR A 344 24.09 4.06 -22.00
C THR A 344 24.16 4.50 -23.45
N ASP A 345 23.25 4.00 -24.29
CA ASP A 345 23.20 4.28 -25.72
C ASP A 345 21.88 5.00 -26.03
N LEU A 346 21.93 6.32 -26.20
CA LEU A 346 20.80 7.15 -26.63
C LEU A 346 20.99 7.65 -28.06
#